data_AF-A0A433MTY4-F1
#
_entry.id   AF-A0A433MTY4-F1
#
_cell.length_a   1.000
_cell.length_b   1.000
_cell.length_c   1.000
_cell.angle_alpha   90.00
_cell.angle_beta   90.00
_cell.angle_gamma   90.00
#
_symmetry.space_group_name_H-M   'P 1'
#
loop_
_entity.id
_entity.type
_entity.pdbx_description
1 polymer ?
#
loop_
_entity_poly.entity_id
_entity_poly.type
_entity_poly.pdbx_seq_one_letter_code
_entity_poly.pdbx_strand_id
1 'polypeptide(L)'
;MKVRRRTGLVLLVLAGLNICAAAQECRRWASTVVAFAEGSSVLDRDQIALIANRLDYFRRLYPDLDSVDLEGVARDNAPDAKQLAQRRAAATAHAVRTLFDGVKLHVSSHVYPPDWIDRGGNYAAFDAIPPRQDLPGCPKVSTTEEP
;
A
#
# COMPACT_ATOMS: atom_id res chain seq x y z
N MET A 1 52.72 18.78 -38.06
CA MET A 1 52.15 18.90 -36.70
C MET A 1 50.78 19.55 -36.77
N LYS A 2 49.71 18.85 -36.37
CA LYS A 2 48.42 19.41 -35.93
C LYS A 2 47.63 18.29 -35.23
N VAL A 3 47.70 18.29 -33.90
CA VAL A 3 46.96 17.38 -33.03
C VAL A 3 45.50 17.83 -33.00
N ARG A 4 44.57 17.06 -33.58
CA ARG A 4 43.14 17.27 -33.37
C ARG A 4 42.69 16.53 -32.13
N ARG A 5 42.10 17.31 -31.21
CA ARG A 5 41.63 16.95 -29.87
C ARG A 5 40.60 15.81 -29.92
N ARG A 6 40.83 14.79 -29.09
CA ARG A 6 39.82 13.82 -28.66
C ARG A 6 38.95 14.49 -27.60
N THR A 7 37.73 14.88 -27.96
CA THR A 7 36.68 15.25 -27.00
C THR A 7 35.39 14.65 -27.49
N GLY A 8 35.06 13.48 -26.97
CA GLY A 8 33.83 12.79 -27.33
C GLY A 8 33.84 11.39 -26.78
N LEU A 9 33.56 11.24 -25.48
CA LEU A 9 32.84 10.08 -24.90
C LEU A 9 32.77 10.21 -23.36
N VAL A 10 32.15 11.26 -22.81
CA VAL A 10 31.87 11.31 -21.35
C VAL A 10 30.42 11.70 -21.04
N LEU A 11 29.55 11.87 -22.05
CA LEU A 11 28.18 12.34 -21.85
C LEU A 11 27.10 11.25 -21.83
N LEU A 12 27.46 9.97 -22.04
CA LEU A 12 26.48 8.87 -22.13
C LEU A 12 26.20 8.15 -20.81
N VAL A 13 27.00 8.38 -19.75
CA VAL A 13 26.84 7.65 -18.48
C VAL A 13 25.81 8.31 -17.55
N LEU A 14 25.54 9.62 -17.71
CA LEU A 14 24.64 10.37 -16.84
C LEU A 14 23.14 10.20 -17.17
N ALA A 15 22.80 9.69 -18.36
CA ALA A 15 21.41 9.45 -18.75
C ALA A 15 20.84 8.13 -18.18
N GLY A 16 21.70 7.14 -17.89
CA GLY A 16 21.27 5.81 -17.42
C GLY A 16 20.89 5.74 -15.94
N LEU A 17 21.38 6.66 -15.11
CA LEU A 17 21.16 6.62 -13.65
C LEU A 17 19.80 7.20 -13.21
N ASN A 18 19.10 7.94 -14.07
CA ASN A 18 17.80 8.55 -13.72
C ASN A 18 16.60 7.61 -13.91
N ILE A 19 16.76 6.51 -14.65
CA ILE A 19 15.66 5.56 -14.90
C ILE A 19 15.38 4.69 -13.67
N CYS A 20 16.42 4.36 -12.89
CA CYS A 20 16.26 3.56 -11.67
C CYS A 20 15.62 4.34 -10.50
N ALA A 21 15.79 5.67 -10.45
CA ALA A 21 15.19 6.49 -9.39
C ALA A 21 13.67 6.63 -9.55
N ALA A 22 13.17 6.73 -10.79
CA ALA A 22 11.73 6.86 -11.08
C ALA A 22 10.91 5.61 -10.69
N ALA A 23 11.52 4.41 -10.69
CA ALA A 23 10.85 3.18 -10.27
C ALA A 23 10.53 3.15 -8.77
N GLN A 24 11.27 3.92 -7.96
CA GLN A 24 11.14 3.92 -6.50
C GLN A 24 9.99 4.81 -6.02
N GLU A 25 9.57 5.80 -6.82
CA GLU A 25 8.43 6.69 -6.51
C GLU A 25 7.07 6.04 -6.79
N CYS A 26 7.03 5.05 -7.68
CA CYS A 26 5.85 4.19 -7.91
C CYS A 26 5.52 3.23 -6.75
N ARG A 27 6.28 3.31 -5.64
CA ARG A 27 6.18 2.41 -4.48
C ARG A 27 6.02 3.17 -3.15
N ARG A 28 5.37 4.33 -3.12
CA ARG A 28 4.92 4.90 -1.83
C ARG A 28 3.47 4.50 -1.56
N TRP A 29 3.29 3.25 -1.16
CA TRP A 29 2.09 2.79 -0.48
C TRP A 29 2.23 3.19 1.00
N ALA A 30 1.36 4.07 1.48
CA ALA A 30 1.35 4.45 2.88
C ALA A 30 0.20 3.69 3.55
N SER A 31 0.53 2.50 4.06
CA SER A 31 -0.40 1.64 4.80
C SER A 31 -1.05 2.38 5.93
N THR A 32 -2.37 2.25 5.96
CA THR A 32 -3.17 2.77 7.03
C THR A 32 -3.32 1.69 8.07
N VAL A 33 -2.60 1.85 9.17
CA VAL A 33 -2.59 0.88 10.26
C VAL A 33 -3.68 1.22 11.26
N VAL A 34 -4.57 0.26 11.48
CA VAL A 34 -5.67 0.31 12.43
C VAL A 34 -5.35 -0.59 13.60
N ALA A 35 -5.29 -0.04 14.81
CA ALA A 35 -4.88 -0.79 16.00
C ALA A 35 -6.06 -1.51 16.67
N PHE A 36 -5.80 -2.67 17.25
CA PHE A 36 -6.74 -3.39 18.10
C PHE A 36 -6.17 -3.51 19.51
N ALA A 37 -7.05 -3.61 20.50
CA ALA A 37 -6.64 -4.11 21.81
C ALA A 37 -6.12 -5.55 21.70
N GLU A 38 -5.26 -5.95 22.64
CA GLU A 38 -4.74 -7.31 22.71
C GLU A 38 -5.88 -8.34 22.79
N GLY A 39 -5.79 -9.41 21.99
CA GLY A 39 -6.83 -10.43 21.89
C GLY A 39 -8.16 -9.99 21.25
N SER A 40 -8.30 -8.70 20.90
CA SER A 40 -9.54 -8.14 20.36
C SER A 40 -9.53 -8.03 18.84
N SER A 41 -10.72 -8.10 18.26
CA SER A 41 -11.02 -7.73 16.86
C SER A 41 -12.08 -6.63 16.77
N VAL A 42 -12.37 -5.96 17.88
CA VAL A 42 -13.34 -4.85 17.94
C VAL A 42 -12.60 -3.55 17.65
N LEU A 43 -13.07 -2.82 16.65
CA LEU A 43 -12.60 -1.47 16.36
C LEU A 43 -13.14 -0.51 17.40
N ASP A 44 -12.26 0.29 18.00
CA ASP A 44 -12.69 1.42 18.81
C ASP A 44 -13.17 2.58 17.92
N ARG A 45 -13.76 3.59 18.56
CA ARG A 45 -14.31 4.76 17.86
C ARG A 45 -13.23 5.54 17.11
N ASP A 46 -12.03 5.64 17.67
CA ASP A 46 -10.93 6.42 17.09
C ASP A 46 -10.38 5.73 15.84
N GLN A 47 -10.31 4.39 15.84
CA GLN A 47 -9.99 3.58 14.69
C GLN A 47 -11.02 3.73 13.57
N ILE A 48 -12.32 3.74 13.90
CA ILE A 48 -13.38 3.96 12.90
C ILE A 48 -13.24 5.36 12.29
N ALA A 49 -12.97 6.38 13.11
CA ALA A 49 -12.75 7.74 12.63
C ALA A 49 -11.48 7.85 11.75
N LEU A 50 -10.41 7.13 12.11
CA LEU A 50 -9.19 7.04 11.30
C LEU A 50 -9.47 6.39 9.95
N ILE A 51 -10.23 5.29 9.92
CA ILE A 51 -10.65 4.63 8.67
C ILE A 51 -11.42 5.62 7.79
N ALA A 52 -12.45 6.28 8.34
CA ALA A 52 -13.27 7.24 7.60
C ALA A 52 -12.43 8.37 6.97
N ASN A 53 -11.59 9.02 7.79
CA ASN A 53 -10.73 10.12 7.34
C ASN A 53 -9.77 9.68 6.22
N ARG A 54 -9.27 8.45 6.31
CA ARG A 54 -8.36 7.94 5.28
C ARG A 54 -9.07 7.59 3.99
N LEU A 55 -10.25 6.98 4.05
CA LEU A 55 -11.04 6.65 2.86
C LEU A 55 -11.47 7.93 2.12
N ASP A 56 -11.82 8.98 2.87
CA ASP A 56 -12.08 10.29 2.28
C ASP A 56 -10.85 10.92 1.62
N TYR A 57 -9.66 10.70 2.19
CA TYR A 57 -8.40 11.09 1.56
C TYR A 57 -8.16 10.31 0.25
N PHE A 58 -8.39 9.00 0.23
CA PHE A 58 -8.28 8.18 -0.96
C PHE A 58 -9.25 8.60 -2.07
N ARG A 59 -10.52 8.89 -1.73
CA ARG A 59 -11.51 9.43 -2.68
C ARG A 59 -11.02 10.69 -3.41
N ARG A 60 -10.39 11.61 -2.67
CA ARG A 60 -9.90 12.87 -3.25
C ARG A 60 -8.65 12.68 -4.09
N LEU A 61 -7.80 11.72 -3.71
CA LEU A 61 -6.52 11.50 -4.38
C LEU A 61 -6.66 10.61 -5.62
N TYR A 62 -7.56 9.64 -5.58
CA TYR A 62 -7.76 8.62 -6.60
C TYR A 62 -9.26 8.50 -6.95
N PRO A 63 -9.78 9.40 -7.82
CA PRO A 63 -11.20 9.41 -8.18
C PRO A 63 -11.70 8.10 -8.79
N ASP A 64 -10.82 7.38 -9.49
CA ASP A 64 -11.11 6.11 -10.16
C ASP A 64 -10.62 4.89 -9.36
N LEU A 65 -10.44 5.04 -8.03
CA LEU A 65 -10.04 3.94 -7.16
C LEU A 65 -11.06 2.80 -7.20
N ASP A 66 -10.63 1.63 -7.63
CA ASP A 66 -11.50 0.45 -7.80
C ASP A 66 -11.24 -0.64 -6.75
N SER A 67 -10.11 -0.58 -6.06
CA SER A 67 -9.64 -1.66 -5.19
C SER A 67 -8.86 -1.16 -3.98
N VAL A 68 -9.06 -1.86 -2.87
CA VAL A 68 -8.36 -1.66 -1.60
C VAL A 68 -7.85 -3.01 -1.13
N ASP A 69 -6.55 -3.08 -0.83
CA ASP A 69 -5.94 -4.20 -0.14
C ASP A 69 -6.12 -4.04 1.36
N LEU A 70 -6.38 -5.16 2.04
CA LEU A 70 -6.57 -5.20 3.46
C LEU A 70 -5.95 -6.47 4.02
N GLU A 71 -5.17 -6.33 5.08
CA GLU A 71 -4.66 -7.44 5.86
C GLU A 71 -5.04 -7.32 7.33
N GLY A 72 -5.47 -8.43 7.93
CA GLY A 72 -5.59 -8.57 9.38
C GLY A 72 -4.38 -9.31 9.94
N VAL A 73 -3.81 -8.81 11.04
CA VAL A 73 -2.57 -9.36 11.60
C VAL A 73 -2.76 -9.81 13.05
N ALA A 74 -2.11 -10.92 13.40
CA ALA A 74 -1.93 -11.38 14.78
C ALA A 74 -0.48 -11.85 15.01
N ARG A 75 -0.02 -11.78 16.27
CA ARG A 75 1.19 -12.47 16.72
C ARG A 75 0.98 -13.98 16.72
N ASP A 76 2.01 -14.74 16.34
CA ASP A 76 1.99 -16.21 16.39
C ASP A 76 1.81 -16.80 17.79
N ASN A 77 2.24 -16.08 18.84
CA ASN A 77 2.08 -16.47 20.23
C ASN A 77 0.71 -16.12 20.83
N ALA A 78 -0.19 -15.47 20.08
CA ALA A 78 -1.54 -15.20 20.55
C ALA A 78 -2.39 -16.47 20.56
N PRO A 79 -3.26 -16.66 21.56
CA PRO A 79 -4.29 -17.70 21.50
C PRO A 79 -5.12 -17.56 20.22
N ASP A 80 -5.27 -18.65 19.48
CA ASP A 80 -6.01 -18.70 18.21
C ASP A 80 -5.56 -17.65 17.17
N ALA A 81 -4.25 -17.35 17.11
CA ALA A 81 -3.66 -16.30 16.26
C ALA A 81 -4.25 -16.20 14.85
N LYS A 82 -4.38 -17.35 14.15
CA LYS A 82 -4.95 -17.40 12.80
C LYS A 82 -6.38 -16.87 12.75
N GLN A 83 -7.23 -17.30 13.68
CA GLN A 83 -8.62 -16.86 13.75
C GLN A 83 -8.71 -15.40 14.19
N LEU A 84 -7.83 -14.96 15.10
CA LEU A 84 -7.77 -13.57 15.52
C LEU A 84 -7.41 -12.63 14.36
N ALA A 85 -6.39 -12.98 13.56
CA ALA A 85 -6.02 -12.25 12.35
C ALA A 85 -7.19 -12.16 11.36
N GLN A 86 -7.89 -13.27 11.12
CA GLN A 86 -9.08 -13.30 10.26
C GLN A 86 -10.21 -12.40 10.77
N ARG A 87 -10.51 -12.43 12.07
CA ARG A 87 -11.55 -11.56 12.66
C ARG A 87 -11.20 -10.09 12.55
N ARG A 88 -9.93 -9.72 12.75
CA ARG A 88 -9.44 -8.33 12.57
C ARG A 88 -9.55 -7.87 11.12
N ALA A 89 -9.20 -8.74 10.18
CA ALA A 89 -9.40 -8.48 8.74
C ALA A 89 -10.88 -8.25 8.43
N ALA A 90 -11.75 -9.14 8.91
CA ALA A 90 -13.19 -9.05 8.68
C ALA A 90 -13.82 -7.79 9.29
N ALA A 91 -13.45 -7.43 10.52
CA ALA A 91 -13.94 -6.22 11.19
C ALA A 91 -13.55 -4.95 10.42
N THR A 92 -12.29 -4.87 9.98
CA THR A 92 -11.79 -3.73 9.20
C THR A 92 -12.45 -3.69 7.81
N ALA A 93 -12.58 -4.83 7.14
CA ALA A 93 -13.23 -4.92 5.84
C ALA A 93 -14.72 -4.51 5.92
N HIS A 94 -15.40 -4.88 7.00
CA HIS A 94 -16.78 -4.46 7.24
C HIS A 94 -16.89 -2.94 7.42
N ALA A 95 -15.99 -2.34 8.21
CA ALA A 95 -15.94 -0.89 8.37
C ALA A 95 -15.65 -0.18 7.03
N VAL A 96 -14.67 -0.64 6.26
CA VAL A 96 -14.35 -0.08 4.94
C VAL A 96 -15.54 -0.16 3.99
N ARG A 97 -16.20 -1.32 3.85
CA ARG A 97 -17.39 -1.47 2.98
C ARG A 97 -18.53 -0.54 3.38
N THR A 98 -18.68 -0.29 4.67
CA THR A 98 -19.77 0.56 5.19
C THR A 98 -19.51 2.04 4.91
N LEU A 99 -18.25 2.47 4.95
CA LEU A 99 -17.85 3.87 4.79
C LEU A 99 -17.48 4.24 3.34
N PHE A 100 -17.08 3.25 2.56
CA PHE A 100 -16.52 3.39 1.22
C PHE A 100 -17.08 2.31 0.30
N ASP A 101 -18.25 2.60 -0.26
CA ASP A 101 -18.94 1.72 -1.21
C ASP A 101 -18.27 1.74 -2.59
N GLY A 102 -18.61 0.75 -3.41
CA GLY A 102 -18.18 0.68 -4.81
C GLY A 102 -16.77 0.14 -5.07
N VAL A 103 -15.93 -0.06 -4.04
CA VAL A 103 -14.59 -0.64 -4.21
C VAL A 103 -14.52 -2.14 -3.92
N LYS A 104 -13.67 -2.84 -4.66
CA LYS A 104 -13.31 -4.23 -4.40
C LYS A 104 -12.37 -4.29 -3.20
N LEU A 105 -12.64 -5.20 -2.27
CA LEU A 105 -11.73 -5.45 -1.16
C LEU A 105 -11.01 -6.77 -1.36
N HIS A 106 -9.69 -6.72 -1.38
CA HIS A 106 -8.83 -7.89 -1.28
C HIS A 106 -8.46 -8.07 0.19
N VAL A 107 -9.01 -9.12 0.80
CA VAL A 107 -8.87 -9.35 2.24
C VAL A 107 -7.96 -10.54 2.48
N SER A 108 -6.90 -10.33 3.23
CA SER A 108 -5.95 -11.35 3.66
C SER A 108 -5.80 -11.35 5.18
N SER A 109 -5.19 -12.41 5.71
CA SER A 109 -4.90 -12.52 7.14
C SER A 109 -3.57 -13.20 7.36
N HIS A 110 -2.71 -12.59 8.17
CA HIS A 110 -1.36 -13.06 8.40
C HIS A 110 -1.08 -13.23 9.90
N VAL A 111 -0.23 -14.21 10.18
CA VAL A 111 0.31 -14.46 11.51
C VAL A 111 1.82 -14.31 11.39
N TYR A 112 2.40 -13.50 12.25
CA TYR A 112 3.82 -13.18 12.18
C TYR A 112 4.51 -13.38 13.53
N PRO A 113 5.83 -13.68 13.52
CA PRO A 113 6.66 -13.63 14.71
C PRO A 113 6.66 -12.21 15.32
N PRO A 114 6.78 -12.06 16.65
CA PRO A 114 6.75 -10.76 17.32
C PRO A 114 7.80 -9.77 16.81
N ASP A 115 8.95 -10.26 16.36
CA ASP A 115 10.07 -9.43 15.90
C ASP A 115 9.87 -8.84 14.49
N TRP A 116 8.83 -9.28 13.77
CA TRP A 116 8.60 -8.96 12.36
C TRP A 116 7.45 -7.97 12.16
N ILE A 117 6.88 -7.45 13.24
CA ILE A 117 5.61 -6.73 13.22
C ILE A 117 5.63 -5.43 14.01
N ASP A 118 5.05 -4.41 13.40
CA ASP A 118 4.74 -3.16 14.08
C ASP A 118 3.56 -3.33 15.05
N ARG A 119 3.47 -2.42 16.02
CA ARG A 119 2.36 -2.34 17.01
C ARG A 119 2.09 -3.67 17.75
N GLY A 120 3.12 -4.50 17.92
CA GLY A 120 3.00 -5.80 18.57
C GLY A 120 1.97 -6.69 17.89
N GLY A 121 1.78 -6.62 16.58
CA GLY A 121 0.86 -7.51 15.84
C GLY A 121 -0.60 -7.42 16.25
N ASN A 122 -1.02 -6.32 16.86
CA ASN A 122 -2.41 -6.05 17.19
C ASN A 122 -3.00 -5.05 16.21
N TYR A 123 -3.02 -5.37 14.91
CA TYR A 123 -3.47 -4.42 13.90
C TYR A 123 -4.13 -5.10 12.70
N ALA A 124 -4.79 -4.26 11.90
CA ALA A 124 -5.05 -4.51 10.49
C ALA A 124 -4.45 -3.34 9.70
N ALA A 125 -4.02 -3.59 8.48
CA ALA A 125 -3.57 -2.55 7.56
C ALA A 125 -4.46 -2.56 6.33
N PHE A 126 -4.70 -1.38 5.78
CA PHE A 126 -5.36 -1.27 4.48
C PHE A 126 -4.77 -0.15 3.64
N ASP A 127 -4.83 -0.36 2.33
CA ASP A 127 -4.22 0.48 1.32
C ASP A 127 -5.10 0.60 0.08
N ALA A 128 -5.18 1.81 -0.46
CA ALA A 128 -5.70 2.00 -1.81
C ALA A 128 -4.74 1.38 -2.82
N ILE A 129 -5.28 0.66 -3.80
CA ILE A 129 -4.56 0.26 -5.00
C ILE A 129 -5.05 1.16 -6.14
N PRO A 130 -4.44 2.33 -6.34
CA PRO A 130 -4.84 3.20 -7.42
C PRO A 130 -4.45 2.60 -8.78
N PRO A 131 -5.24 2.86 -9.83
CA PRO A 131 -4.82 2.62 -11.20
C PRO A 131 -3.46 3.28 -11.47
N ARG A 132 -2.61 2.64 -12.27
CA ARG A 132 -1.25 3.17 -12.57
C ARG A 132 -1.28 4.59 -13.13
N GLN A 133 -2.33 4.97 -13.88
CA GLN A 133 -2.45 6.32 -14.43
C GLN A 133 -2.59 7.42 -13.36
N ASP A 134 -3.03 7.06 -12.15
CA ASP A 134 -3.30 8.00 -11.05
C ASP A 134 -2.12 8.12 -10.08
N LEU A 135 -1.03 7.37 -10.33
CA LEU A 135 0.20 7.46 -9.54
C LEU A 135 1.10 8.60 -10.05
N PRO A 136 1.28 9.69 -9.28
CA PRO A 136 2.16 10.78 -9.68
C PRO A 136 3.62 10.29 -9.75
N GLY A 137 4.32 10.64 -10.84
CA GLY A 137 5.72 10.24 -11.06
C GLY A 137 5.91 8.88 -11.75
N CYS A 138 4.83 8.11 -11.98
CA CYS A 138 4.93 6.87 -12.73
C CYS A 138 4.82 7.10 -14.25
N PRO A 139 5.72 6.50 -15.07
CA PRO A 139 5.57 6.56 -16.51
C PRO A 139 4.26 5.87 -16.91
N LYS A 140 3.41 6.58 -17.67
CA LYS A 140 2.23 6.00 -18.29
C LYS A 140 2.71 4.91 -19.24
N VAL A 141 2.29 3.67 -19.02
CA VAL A 141 2.50 2.61 -20.01
C VAL A 141 1.62 2.97 -21.19
N SER A 142 2.22 3.45 -22.29
CA SER A 142 1.53 3.49 -23.56
C SER A 142 1.20 2.05 -23.91
N THR A 143 -0.08 1.70 -23.87
CA THR A 143 -0.61 0.49 -24.51
C THR A 143 -0.34 0.62 -26.00
N THR A 144 0.83 0.21 -26.43
CA THR A 144 1.06 -0.24 -27.79
C THR A 144 0.80 -1.73 -27.77
N GLU A 145 -0.47 -2.10 -27.93
CA GLU A 145 -0.79 -3.39 -28.54
C GLU A 145 -0.25 -3.37 -29.97
N GLU A 146 0.69 -4.28 -30.21
CA GLU A 146 0.92 -5.11 -31.40
C GLU A 146 1.11 -4.46 -32.80
N PRO A 147 1.93 -5.09 -33.65
CA PRO A 147 1.52 -6.32 -34.34
C PRO A 147 2.46 -7.53 -34.18
#